data_AF-A0A2N6NH92-F1
#
_entry.id   AF-A0A2N6NH92-F1
#
_cell.length_a   1.000
_cell.length_b   1.000
_cell.length_c   1.000
_cell.angle_alpha   90.00
_cell.angle_beta   90.00
_cell.angle_gamma   90.00
#
_symmetry.space_group_name_H-M   'P 1'
#
loop_
_entity.id
_entity.type
_entity.pdbx_description
1 polymer ?
#
loop_
_entity_poly.entity_id
_entity_poly.type
_entity_poly.pdbx_seq_one_letter_code
_entity_poly.pdbx_strand_id
1 'polypeptide(L)'
;MFPSAINRKPKPLAEAIESEDNELASMLYPDSARQLYDAIGCQKTELEHMICKLLRVRTCRIVPSNLWASGSFNAAILVRLTQGKNVYLRLPFGHRIGEGPFPGNADEKIRTETATYMWLQEHCPDVPIPTLVWLQLNRLLSHLVGRAAPVPYARHSIRHTLPSGFLLISEAQGKRLDRSWHKHHDDENRRKTLFRGLSRITVSMNAIPQPRIGALRLQDDDTITLNNRPLNLYMHMLENEGVSSGIPRGRMYAEVDGYLSDLLSLQDAKLRGQPNAIFDVEDGQRQLAAYAGMRAVMRHFVDPGTRDGPFYLTLNDLI
;
A
#
# COMPACT_ATOMS: atom_id res chain seq x y z
N MET A 1 9.85 -4.27 11.96
CA MET A 1 9.29 -2.90 11.85
C MET A 1 10.08 -2.16 10.78
N PHE A 2 9.49 -1.83 9.63
CA PHE A 2 10.24 -1.22 8.53
C PHE A 2 10.63 0.21 8.89
N PRO A 3 11.90 0.61 8.68
CA PRO A 3 12.32 1.97 8.96
C PRO A 3 11.54 2.97 8.08
N SER A 4 11.23 4.13 8.66
CA SER A 4 10.66 5.26 7.92
C SER A 4 11.59 5.61 6.75
N ALA A 5 11.02 5.90 5.57
CA ALA A 5 11.78 6.30 4.38
C ALA A 5 12.65 7.56 4.61
N ILE A 6 12.34 8.35 5.64
CA ILE A 6 12.95 9.67 5.89
C ILE A 6 14.00 9.62 7.01
N ASN A 7 13.80 8.75 8.00
CA ASN A 7 14.59 8.75 9.24
C ASN A 7 15.54 7.55 9.36
N ARG A 8 15.85 6.86 8.25
CA ARG A 8 16.84 5.76 8.27
C ARG A 8 18.25 6.36 8.42
N LYS A 9 18.90 6.08 9.54
CA LYS A 9 20.34 6.38 9.70
C LYS A 9 21.16 5.32 8.96
N PRO A 10 22.29 5.69 8.35
CA PRO A 10 23.23 4.70 7.81
C PRO A 10 23.66 3.74 8.92
N LYS A 11 23.66 2.44 8.63
CA LYS A 11 24.23 1.45 9.52
C LYS A 11 25.77 1.54 9.48
N PRO A 12 26.48 1.29 10.59
CA PRO A 12 27.92 1.04 10.55
C PRO A 12 28.26 -0.11 9.60
N LEU A 13 29.44 -0.09 8.97
CA LEU A 13 29.84 -1.12 8.01
C LEU A 13 29.73 -2.54 8.58
N ALA A 14 30.13 -2.75 9.83
CA ALA A 14 30.03 -4.03 10.50
C ALA A 14 28.59 -4.57 10.59
N GLU A 15 27.61 -3.69 10.83
CA GLU A 15 26.19 -4.08 10.82
C GLU A 15 25.62 -4.22 9.41
N ALA A 16 26.18 -3.49 8.44
CA ALA A 16 25.73 -3.52 7.05
C ALA A 16 26.16 -4.81 6.34
N ILE A 17 27.34 -5.33 6.65
CA ILE A 17 27.86 -6.59 6.09
C ILE A 17 27.02 -7.79 6.55
N GLU A 18 26.52 -7.76 7.78
CA GLU A 18 25.67 -8.81 8.37
C GLU A 18 24.18 -8.68 7.95
N SER A 19 23.85 -7.75 7.05
CA SER A 19 22.46 -7.45 6.66
C SER A 19 22.06 -8.14 5.36
N GLU A 20 20.94 -8.88 5.39
CA GLU A 20 20.32 -9.45 4.18
C GLU A 20 19.65 -8.37 3.31
N ASP A 21 19.42 -7.18 3.86
CA ASP A 21 18.87 -6.04 3.14
C ASP A 21 19.98 -5.33 2.36
N ASN A 22 19.70 -4.94 1.12
CA ASN A 22 20.61 -4.12 0.33
C ASN A 22 20.77 -2.72 0.94
N GLU A 23 21.74 -2.59 1.84
CA GLU A 23 21.95 -1.36 2.60
C GLU A 23 22.31 -0.18 1.69
N LEU A 24 23.01 -0.42 0.57
CA LEU A 24 23.36 0.60 -0.41
C LEU A 24 22.12 1.24 -1.03
N ALA A 25 21.15 0.44 -1.46
CA ALA A 25 19.88 0.95 -1.96
C ALA A 25 19.17 1.77 -0.87
N SER A 26 19.22 1.28 0.37
CA SER A 26 18.53 1.91 1.49
C SER A 26 19.12 3.25 1.94
N MET A 27 20.42 3.46 1.75
CA MET A 27 21.11 4.71 2.06
C MET A 27 20.62 5.88 1.20
N LEU A 28 20.08 5.61 0.01
CA LEU A 28 19.57 6.63 -0.91
C LEU A 28 18.15 7.09 -0.57
N TYR A 29 17.42 6.36 0.27
CA TYR A 29 16.01 6.64 0.56
C TYR A 29 15.79 8.00 1.24
N PRO A 30 16.59 8.42 2.25
CA PRO A 30 16.39 9.72 2.89
C PRO A 30 16.57 10.91 1.93
N ASP A 31 17.57 10.84 1.03
CA ASP A 31 17.79 11.88 0.02
C ASP A 31 16.65 11.89 -1.01
N SER A 32 16.23 10.72 -1.48
CA SER A 32 15.12 10.59 -2.44
C SER A 32 13.79 11.08 -1.86
N ALA A 33 13.54 10.82 -0.57
CA ALA A 33 12.37 11.34 0.12
C ALA A 33 12.43 12.86 0.32
N ARG A 34 13.62 13.42 0.63
CA ARG A 34 13.83 14.87 0.70
C ARG A 34 13.57 15.54 -0.65
N GLN A 35 14.08 14.98 -1.74
CA GLN A 35 13.83 15.49 -3.10
C GLN A 35 12.33 15.54 -3.43
N LEU A 36 11.55 14.51 -3.04
CA LEU A 36 10.10 14.53 -3.20
C LEU A 36 9.48 15.68 -2.39
N TYR A 37 9.92 15.86 -1.14
CA TYR A 37 9.38 16.88 -0.24
C TYR A 37 9.69 18.30 -0.74
N ASP A 38 10.90 18.51 -1.24
CA ASP A 38 11.32 19.78 -1.84
C ASP A 38 10.54 20.06 -3.13
N ALA A 39 10.32 19.05 -3.97
CA ALA A 39 9.50 19.18 -5.18
C ALA A 39 8.05 19.60 -4.85
N ILE A 40 7.45 18.99 -3.83
CA ILE A 40 6.12 19.39 -3.33
C ILE A 40 6.14 20.82 -2.78
N GLY A 41 7.20 21.18 -2.05
CA GLY A 41 7.40 22.53 -1.51
C GLY A 41 7.45 23.59 -2.62
N CYS A 42 8.22 23.34 -3.69
CA CYS A 42 8.34 24.21 -4.85
C CYS A 42 7.03 24.38 -5.62
N GLN A 43 6.19 23.35 -5.65
CA GLN A 43 4.92 23.33 -6.41
C GLN A 43 3.69 23.57 -5.52
N LYS A 44 3.90 24.00 -4.27
CA LYS A 44 2.86 24.09 -3.25
C LYS A 44 1.60 24.83 -3.72
N THR A 45 1.78 26.01 -4.32
CA THR A 45 0.66 26.85 -4.77
C THR A 45 -0.18 26.16 -5.86
N GLU A 46 0.47 25.48 -6.80
CA GLU A 46 -0.20 24.73 -7.87
C GLU A 46 -0.96 23.52 -7.31
N LEU A 47 -0.34 22.81 -6.36
CA LEU A 47 -0.98 21.69 -5.67
C LEU A 47 -2.18 22.14 -4.84
N GLU A 48 -2.07 23.24 -4.10
CA GLU A 48 -3.20 23.82 -3.36
C GLU A 48 -4.35 24.21 -4.31
N HIS A 49 -4.05 24.83 -5.46
CA HIS A 49 -5.04 25.15 -6.47
C HIS A 49 -5.72 23.90 -7.04
N MET A 50 -4.94 22.86 -7.37
CA MET A 50 -5.43 21.58 -7.85
C MET A 50 -6.35 20.92 -6.81
N ILE A 51 -5.95 20.88 -5.55
CA ILE A 51 -6.76 20.32 -4.46
C ILE A 51 -8.05 21.12 -4.25
N CYS A 52 -8.00 22.46 -4.30
CA CYS A 52 -9.19 23.30 -4.22
C CYS A 52 -10.19 22.97 -5.33
N LYS A 53 -9.70 22.82 -6.56
CA LYS A 53 -10.52 22.45 -7.72
C LYS A 53 -11.12 21.06 -7.58
N LEU A 54 -10.34 20.07 -7.14
CA LEU A 54 -10.82 18.69 -6.92
C LEU A 54 -11.90 18.62 -5.83
N LEU A 55 -11.65 19.29 -4.71
CA LEU A 55 -12.53 19.24 -3.54
C LEU A 55 -13.67 20.27 -3.61
N ARG A 56 -13.68 21.12 -4.65
CA ARG A 56 -14.63 22.24 -4.82
C ARG A 56 -14.68 23.15 -3.58
N VAL A 57 -13.51 23.43 -2.99
CA VAL A 57 -13.36 24.34 -1.86
C VAL A 57 -12.69 25.64 -2.30
N ARG A 58 -12.96 26.74 -1.59
CA ARG A 58 -12.40 28.06 -1.93
C ARG A 58 -10.90 28.14 -1.68
N THR A 59 -10.46 27.60 -0.55
CA THR A 59 -9.06 27.64 -0.14
C THR A 59 -8.68 26.35 0.59
N CYS A 60 -7.43 25.96 0.44
CA CYS A 60 -6.78 24.96 1.26
C CYS A 60 -5.33 25.38 1.50
N ARG A 61 -4.69 24.78 2.50
CA ARG A 61 -3.29 25.05 2.83
C ARG A 61 -2.56 23.74 3.08
N ILE A 62 -1.54 23.47 2.28
CA ILE A 62 -0.56 22.44 2.57
C ILE A 62 0.29 22.96 3.74
N VAL A 63 0.34 22.18 4.83
CA VAL A 63 1.14 22.55 6.00
C VAL A 63 2.63 22.34 5.72
N PRO A 64 3.55 22.94 6.50
CA PRO A 64 4.98 22.72 6.32
C PRO A 64 5.37 21.24 6.51
N SER A 65 6.44 20.82 5.82
CA SER A 65 6.82 19.40 5.70
C SER A 65 7.23 18.71 6.99
N ASN A 66 7.65 19.47 8.01
CA ASN A 66 7.93 18.96 9.35
C ASN A 66 6.70 18.38 10.08
N LEU A 67 5.50 18.70 9.61
CA LEU A 67 4.24 18.18 10.15
C LEU A 67 3.64 17.05 9.31
N TRP A 68 4.31 16.65 8.22
CA TRP A 68 3.83 15.55 7.38
C TRP A 68 4.13 14.21 8.05
N ALA A 69 3.29 13.22 7.75
CA ALA A 69 3.54 11.84 8.15
C ALA A 69 4.14 11.07 6.96
N SER A 70 4.89 10.02 7.25
CA SER A 70 5.37 9.10 6.22
C SER A 70 5.38 7.67 6.76
N GLY A 71 5.04 6.74 5.89
CA GLY A 71 5.34 5.32 6.07
C GLY A 71 6.63 4.94 5.35
N SER A 72 6.83 3.64 5.15
CA SER A 72 7.97 3.16 4.36
C SER A 72 7.77 3.32 2.84
N PHE A 73 6.53 3.42 2.37
CA PHE A 73 6.20 3.44 0.92
C PHE A 73 5.41 4.66 0.47
N ASN A 74 4.90 5.47 1.40
CA ASN A 74 4.09 6.63 1.06
C ASN A 74 4.41 7.83 1.94
N ALA A 75 4.38 9.01 1.35
CA ALA A 75 4.26 10.30 2.04
C ALA A 75 2.78 10.61 2.27
N ALA A 76 2.44 11.15 3.44
CA ALA A 76 1.12 11.64 3.78
C ALA A 76 1.21 13.13 4.14
N ILE A 77 0.95 13.97 3.14
CA ILE A 77 1.02 15.42 3.20
C ILE A 77 -0.26 15.95 3.81
N LEU A 78 -0.14 16.65 4.93
CA LEU A 78 -1.29 17.22 5.61
C LEU A 78 -1.76 18.50 4.90
N VAL A 79 -3.04 18.52 4.54
CA VAL A 79 -3.70 19.64 3.89
C VAL A 79 -4.86 20.10 4.77
N ARG A 80 -4.84 21.36 5.17
CA ARG A 80 -5.90 21.98 5.95
C ARG A 80 -6.91 22.64 5.03
N LEU A 81 -8.17 22.24 5.14
CA LEU A 81 -9.29 22.85 4.43
C LEU A 81 -9.90 23.99 5.25
N THR A 82 -10.80 24.74 4.63
CA THR A 82 -11.68 25.70 5.34
C THR A 82 -12.44 25.00 6.46
N GLN A 83 -12.78 25.73 7.53
CA GLN A 83 -13.51 25.22 8.71
C GLN A 83 -12.72 24.23 9.58
N GLY A 84 -11.39 24.17 9.44
CA GLY A 84 -10.53 23.40 10.34
C GLY A 84 -10.50 21.89 10.06
N LYS A 85 -11.04 21.43 8.93
CA LYS A 85 -10.96 20.02 8.51
C LYS A 85 -9.58 19.70 7.93
N ASN A 86 -9.07 18.51 8.22
CA ASN A 86 -7.83 18.00 7.66
C ASN A 86 -8.11 16.93 6.61
N VAL A 87 -7.32 16.95 5.55
CA VAL A 87 -7.23 15.87 4.56
C VAL A 87 -5.76 15.56 4.30
N TYR A 88 -5.49 14.34 3.86
CA TYR A 88 -4.14 13.88 3.56
C TYR A 88 -4.02 13.63 2.07
N LEU A 89 -3.07 14.32 1.44
CA LEU A 89 -2.58 13.99 0.10
C LEU A 89 -1.53 12.89 0.27
N ARG A 90 -1.87 11.69 -0.18
CA ARG A 90 -1.01 10.52 -0.10
C ARG A 90 -0.32 10.28 -1.44
N LEU A 91 1.00 10.22 -1.40
CA LEU A 91 1.86 10.00 -2.57
C LEU A 91 2.75 8.78 -2.34
N PRO A 92 2.90 7.89 -3.33
CA PRO A 92 3.85 6.80 -3.22
C PRO A 92 5.28 7.33 -3.36
N PHE A 93 6.20 6.73 -2.63
CA PHE A 93 7.62 6.94 -2.85
C PHE A 93 8.06 6.11 -4.07
N GLY A 94 8.20 6.73 -5.24
CA GLY A 94 8.60 6.04 -6.47
C GLY A 94 9.86 5.18 -6.32
N HIS A 95 10.86 5.72 -5.59
CA HIS A 95 12.11 5.05 -5.21
C HIS A 95 11.98 3.94 -4.15
N ARG A 96 10.76 3.58 -3.75
CA ARG A 96 10.47 2.46 -2.83
C ARG A 96 9.62 1.39 -3.48
N ILE A 97 9.05 1.67 -4.64
CA ILE A 97 8.13 0.77 -5.34
C ILE A 97 8.67 0.35 -6.70
N GLY A 98 9.92 0.69 -7.03
CA GLY A 98 10.53 0.33 -8.30
C GLY A 98 9.99 1.10 -9.50
N GLU A 99 9.50 2.34 -9.34
CA GLU A 99 8.98 3.12 -10.47
C GLU A 99 10.07 3.43 -11.51
N GLY A 100 11.32 3.64 -11.08
CA GLY A 100 12.44 3.88 -11.99
C GLY A 100 12.77 2.66 -12.84
N PRO A 101 13.12 1.51 -12.22
CA PRO A 101 13.42 0.28 -12.96
C PRO A 101 12.22 -0.32 -13.70
N PHE A 102 11.01 -0.19 -13.14
CA PHE A 102 9.77 -0.77 -13.67
C PHE A 102 8.64 0.27 -13.72
N PRO A 103 8.62 1.15 -14.76
CA PRO A 103 7.60 2.19 -14.90
C PRO A 103 6.17 1.66 -14.85
N GLY A 104 5.29 2.43 -14.20
CA GLY A 104 3.88 2.09 -14.00
C GLY A 104 3.58 1.39 -12.66
N ASN A 105 4.59 1.13 -11.83
CA ASN A 105 4.41 0.58 -10.48
C ASN A 105 3.65 1.52 -9.57
N ALA A 106 3.86 2.83 -9.70
CA ALA A 106 3.12 3.85 -8.99
C ALA A 106 1.65 3.85 -9.39
N ASP A 107 1.35 3.77 -10.69
CA ASP A 107 -0.04 3.69 -11.19
C ASP A 107 -0.72 2.39 -10.73
N GLU A 108 -0.06 1.23 -10.87
CA GLU A 108 -0.57 -0.06 -10.40
C GLU A 108 -0.92 0.00 -8.90
N LYS A 109 0.00 0.53 -8.09
CA LYS A 109 -0.19 0.68 -6.65
C LYS A 109 -1.36 1.59 -6.31
N ILE A 110 -1.42 2.78 -6.90
CA ILE A 110 -2.42 3.80 -6.56
C ILE A 110 -3.83 3.36 -7.00
N ARG A 111 -3.94 2.73 -8.17
CA ARG A 111 -5.22 2.18 -8.64
C ARG A 111 -5.70 1.01 -7.80
N THR A 112 -4.78 0.18 -7.33
CA THR A 112 -5.09 -0.93 -6.43
C THR A 112 -5.56 -0.41 -5.07
N GLU A 113 -4.82 0.55 -4.48
CA GLU A 113 -5.20 1.15 -3.20
C GLU A 113 -6.56 1.87 -3.31
N THR A 114 -6.78 2.63 -4.38
CA THR A 114 -8.05 3.34 -4.63
C THR A 114 -9.22 2.36 -4.78
N ALA A 115 -9.05 1.29 -5.54
CA ALA A 115 -10.06 0.25 -5.71
C ALA A 115 -10.41 -0.44 -4.39
N THR A 116 -9.42 -0.77 -3.57
CA THR A 116 -9.64 -1.37 -2.25
C THR A 116 -10.41 -0.43 -1.32
N TYR A 117 -10.07 0.87 -1.28
CA TYR A 117 -10.85 1.86 -0.52
C TYR A 117 -12.30 1.91 -1.01
N MET A 118 -12.52 2.02 -2.32
CA MET A 118 -13.87 2.09 -2.90
C MET A 118 -14.68 0.83 -2.56
N TRP A 119 -14.09 -0.35 -2.73
CA TRP A 119 -14.73 -1.62 -2.46
C TRP A 119 -15.13 -1.76 -0.99
N LEU A 120 -14.22 -1.43 -0.05
CA LEU A 120 -14.50 -1.47 1.38
C LEU A 120 -15.60 -0.48 1.79
N GLN A 121 -15.60 0.73 1.23
CA GLN A 121 -16.62 1.74 1.53
C GLN A 121 -18.02 1.40 0.98
N GLU A 122 -18.09 0.49 0.02
CA GLU A 122 -19.34 0.01 -0.57
C GLU A 122 -19.85 -1.24 0.14
N HIS A 123 -18.97 -2.22 0.40
CA HIS A 123 -19.35 -3.54 0.88
C HIS A 123 -19.17 -3.73 2.40
N CYS A 124 -18.34 -2.91 3.05
CA CYS A 124 -18.01 -3.02 4.47
C CYS A 124 -18.19 -1.66 5.19
N PRO A 125 -19.41 -1.07 5.20
CA PRO A 125 -19.64 0.27 5.74
C PRO A 125 -19.42 0.39 7.25
N ASP A 126 -19.38 -0.73 7.97
CA ASP A 126 -19.09 -0.81 9.40
C ASP A 126 -17.58 -0.79 9.71
N VAL A 127 -16.73 -0.99 8.70
CA VAL A 127 -15.27 -0.96 8.87
C VAL A 127 -14.80 0.51 8.88
N PRO A 128 -14.20 0.99 9.99
CA PRO A 128 -13.87 2.40 10.15
C PRO A 128 -12.56 2.75 9.41
N ILE A 129 -12.65 2.96 8.10
CA ILE A 129 -11.55 3.43 7.26
C ILE A 129 -11.66 4.92 6.94
N PRO A 130 -10.52 5.62 6.73
CA PRO A 130 -10.53 6.93 6.11
C PRO A 130 -11.27 6.90 4.77
N THR A 131 -11.94 7.98 4.45
CA THR A 131 -12.73 8.04 3.22
C THR A 131 -11.99 8.77 2.12
N LEU A 132 -12.12 8.31 0.87
CA LEU A 132 -11.70 9.08 -0.28
C LEU A 132 -12.58 10.33 -0.39
N VAL A 133 -11.97 11.50 -0.23
CA VAL A 133 -12.72 12.77 -0.04
C VAL A 133 -13.56 13.11 -1.28
N TRP A 134 -13.05 12.79 -2.47
CA TRP A 134 -13.75 13.03 -3.72
C TRP A 134 -15.01 12.14 -3.88
N LEU A 135 -15.02 10.92 -3.34
CA LEU A 135 -16.20 10.05 -3.35
C LEU A 135 -17.31 10.60 -2.46
N GLN A 136 -16.96 11.17 -1.30
CA GLN A 136 -17.94 11.78 -0.41
C GLN A 136 -18.67 12.96 -1.08
N LEU A 137 -17.91 13.82 -1.75
CA LEU A 137 -18.45 14.96 -2.50
C LEU A 137 -19.42 14.51 -3.61
N ASN A 138 -19.03 13.49 -4.38
CA ASN A 138 -19.86 12.99 -5.47
C ASN A 138 -21.11 12.25 -4.97
N ARG A 139 -21.04 11.49 -3.87
CA ARG A 139 -22.23 10.88 -3.24
C ARG A 139 -23.21 11.95 -2.76
N LEU A 140 -22.76 13.01 -2.09
CA LEU A 140 -23.62 14.11 -1.65
C LEU A 140 -24.31 14.81 -2.84
N LEU A 141 -23.58 15.04 -3.93
CA LEU A 141 -24.14 15.62 -5.15
C LEU A 141 -25.11 14.66 -5.86
N SER A 142 -24.83 13.36 -5.86
CA SER A 142 -25.71 12.32 -6.42
C SER A 142 -27.05 12.28 -5.71
N HIS A 143 -27.03 12.35 -4.37
CA HIS A 143 -28.24 12.38 -3.54
C HIS A 143 -29.10 13.63 -3.80
N LEU A 144 -28.49 14.76 -4.17
CA LEU A 144 -29.21 15.98 -4.54
C LEU A 144 -29.80 15.93 -5.96
N VAL A 145 -29.22 15.14 -6.87
CA VAL A 145 -29.60 15.09 -8.30
C VAL A 145 -30.44 13.84 -8.65
N GLY A 146 -30.61 12.89 -7.71
CA GLY A 146 -31.49 11.73 -7.89
C GLY A 146 -31.00 10.68 -8.89
N ARG A 147 -29.71 10.72 -9.26
CA ARG A 147 -29.05 9.70 -10.09
C ARG A 147 -27.80 9.21 -9.36
N ALA A 148 -27.52 7.91 -9.41
CA ALA A 148 -26.21 7.40 -9.02
C ALA A 148 -25.17 8.08 -9.92
N ALA A 149 -24.37 9.01 -9.40
CA ALA A 149 -23.32 9.59 -10.22
C ALA A 149 -22.33 8.46 -10.56
N PRO A 150 -21.90 8.35 -11.83
CA PRO A 150 -20.70 7.60 -12.15
C PRO A 150 -19.61 8.08 -11.20
N VAL A 151 -18.84 7.15 -10.65
CA VAL A 151 -17.73 7.44 -9.78
C VAL A 151 -16.65 8.11 -10.66
N PRO A 152 -16.56 9.45 -10.77
CA PRO A 152 -15.61 10.06 -11.68
C PRO A 152 -14.29 10.03 -10.96
N TYR A 153 -13.51 8.96 -11.16
CA TYR A 153 -12.08 9.08 -10.96
C TYR A 153 -11.67 10.27 -11.81
N ALA A 154 -11.00 11.26 -11.22
CA ALA A 154 -10.59 12.46 -11.93
C ALA A 154 -9.41 12.12 -12.84
N ARG A 155 -9.68 11.28 -13.84
CA ARG A 155 -8.68 10.59 -14.64
C ARG A 155 -7.85 11.61 -15.40
N HIS A 156 -8.47 12.64 -15.99
CA HIS A 156 -7.77 13.56 -16.89
C HIS A 156 -8.21 15.04 -16.82
N SER A 157 -9.05 15.49 -15.88
CA SER A 157 -9.53 16.88 -15.92
C SER A 157 -8.58 17.91 -15.28
N ILE A 158 -7.52 17.45 -14.61
CA ILE A 158 -6.54 18.33 -13.96
C ILE A 158 -5.13 17.83 -14.26
N ARG A 159 -4.47 18.51 -15.20
CA ARG A 159 -3.02 18.40 -15.36
C ARG A 159 -2.38 18.75 -14.02
N HIS A 160 -1.61 17.82 -13.49
CA HIS A 160 -0.79 18.03 -12.30
C HIS A 160 0.64 17.64 -12.62
N THR A 161 1.56 18.27 -11.91
CA THR A 161 3.02 18.15 -12.05
C THR A 161 3.60 17.05 -11.16
N LEU A 162 2.76 16.31 -10.43
CA LEU A 162 3.20 15.21 -9.59
C LEU A 162 3.76 14.07 -10.45
N PRO A 163 4.84 13.42 -9.98
CA PRO A 163 5.52 12.36 -10.75
C PRO A 163 4.69 11.05 -10.84
N SER A 164 3.63 10.93 -10.06
CA SER A 164 2.76 9.75 -10.05
C SER A 164 1.35 10.11 -9.56
N GLY A 165 0.41 9.16 -9.68
CA GLY A 165 -0.93 9.27 -9.12
C GLY A 165 -0.93 9.45 -7.60
N PHE A 166 -2.05 9.95 -7.06
CA PHE A 166 -2.18 10.29 -5.66
C PHE A 166 -3.56 9.95 -5.11
N LEU A 167 -3.68 9.87 -3.77
CA LEU A 167 -4.97 9.76 -3.09
C LEU A 167 -5.20 10.99 -2.21
N LEU A 168 -6.45 11.46 -2.15
CA LEU A 168 -6.92 12.42 -1.16
C LEU A 168 -7.85 11.70 -0.18
N ILE A 169 -7.37 11.47 1.03
CA ILE A 169 -8.09 10.76 2.09
C ILE A 169 -8.44 11.68 3.26
N SER A 170 -9.57 11.43 3.91
CA SER A 170 -9.94 12.15 5.13
C SER A 170 -9.00 11.82 6.30
N GLU A 171 -9.01 12.64 7.32
CA GLU A 171 -8.44 12.25 8.62
C GLU A 171 -9.19 11.03 9.19
N ALA A 172 -8.43 10.07 9.72
CA ALA A 172 -8.99 8.90 10.39
C ALA A 172 -9.61 9.31 11.74
N GLN A 173 -10.72 8.68 12.11
CA GLN A 173 -11.32 8.92 13.42
C GLN A 173 -10.51 8.24 14.52
N GLY A 174 -10.34 8.93 15.65
CA GLY A 174 -9.67 8.40 16.84
C GLY A 174 -8.18 8.77 16.94
N LYS A 175 -7.47 8.09 17.85
CA LYS A 175 -6.04 8.29 18.11
C LYS A 175 -5.31 6.98 17.86
N ARG A 176 -4.08 7.07 17.36
CA ARG A 176 -3.25 5.88 17.11
C ARG A 176 -3.02 5.07 18.38
N LEU A 177 -3.10 3.75 18.24
CA LEU A 177 -3.00 2.80 19.35
C LEU A 177 -1.62 2.85 20.06
N ASP A 178 -0.54 3.09 19.32
CA ASP A 178 0.82 3.16 19.88
C ASP A 178 0.99 4.24 20.97
N ARG A 179 0.20 5.32 20.89
CA ARG A 179 0.26 6.42 21.87
C ARG A 179 -0.20 6.01 23.26
N SER A 180 -1.06 5.00 23.36
CA SER A 180 -1.64 4.56 24.63
C SER A 180 -1.34 3.10 24.97
N TRP A 181 -0.74 2.35 24.03
CA TRP A 181 -0.44 0.92 24.19
C TRP A 181 0.35 0.61 25.47
N HIS A 182 1.51 1.24 25.66
CA HIS A 182 2.38 1.03 26.82
C HIS A 182 1.69 1.23 28.18
N LYS A 183 0.63 2.05 28.25
CA LYS A 183 -0.12 2.32 29.48
C LYS A 183 -1.25 1.33 29.75
N HIS A 184 -1.74 0.66 28.70
CA HIS A 184 -3.04 -0.01 28.73
C HIS A 184 -3.01 -1.42 28.12
N HIS A 185 -1.86 -1.91 27.67
CA HIS A 185 -1.74 -3.22 27.06
C HIS A 185 -2.05 -4.39 28.01
N ASP A 186 -1.96 -4.18 29.32
CA ASP A 186 -2.31 -5.17 30.36
C ASP A 186 -3.78 -5.08 30.82
N ASP A 187 -4.52 -4.05 30.40
CA ASP A 187 -5.94 -3.89 30.74
C ASP A 187 -6.78 -4.90 29.94
N GLU A 188 -7.29 -5.91 30.65
CA GLU A 188 -8.05 -7.02 30.05
C GLU A 188 -9.30 -6.53 29.28
N ASN A 189 -10.04 -5.57 29.82
CA ASN A 189 -11.25 -5.04 29.19
C ASN A 189 -10.93 -4.32 27.88
N ARG A 190 -9.83 -3.56 27.84
CA ARG A 190 -9.37 -2.88 26.63
C ARG A 190 -8.88 -3.85 25.58
N ARG A 191 -8.10 -4.87 25.96
CA ARG A 191 -7.66 -5.93 25.05
C ARG A 191 -8.86 -6.66 24.46
N LYS A 192 -9.81 -7.07 25.29
CA LYS A 192 -11.04 -7.75 24.84
C LYS A 192 -11.82 -6.90 23.85
N THR A 193 -11.91 -5.59 24.09
CA THR A 193 -12.56 -4.64 23.18
C THR A 193 -11.80 -4.52 21.85
N LEU A 194 -10.48 -4.42 21.89
CA LEU A 194 -9.62 -4.37 20.70
C LEU A 194 -9.78 -5.62 19.83
N PHE A 195 -9.59 -6.81 20.40
CA PHE A 195 -9.71 -8.07 19.65
C PHE A 195 -11.12 -8.31 19.12
N ARG A 196 -12.15 -7.92 19.87
CA ARG A 196 -13.53 -7.96 19.39
C ARG A 196 -13.74 -7.01 18.20
N GLY A 197 -13.14 -5.81 18.23
CA GLY A 197 -13.17 -4.86 17.13
C GLY A 197 -12.49 -5.42 15.87
N LEU A 198 -11.27 -5.95 16.02
CA LEU A 198 -10.53 -6.58 14.92
C LEU A 198 -11.31 -7.76 14.32
N SER A 199 -11.88 -8.63 15.16
CA SER A 199 -12.68 -9.77 14.70
C SER A 199 -13.89 -9.32 13.88
N ARG A 200 -14.59 -8.25 14.29
CA ARG A 200 -15.72 -7.70 13.53
C ARG A 200 -15.29 -7.17 12.17
N ILE A 201 -14.16 -6.45 12.12
CA ILE A 201 -13.59 -5.95 10.86
C ILE A 201 -13.26 -7.12 9.93
N THR A 202 -12.56 -8.15 10.43
CA THR A 202 -12.21 -9.34 9.64
C THR A 202 -13.46 -10.06 9.13
N VAL A 203 -14.48 -10.25 9.95
CA VAL A 203 -15.75 -10.88 9.52
C VAL A 203 -16.46 -10.05 8.46
N SER A 204 -16.52 -8.73 8.61
CA SER A 204 -17.15 -7.85 7.61
C SER A 204 -16.40 -7.88 6.28
N MET A 205 -15.07 -7.83 6.31
CA MET A 205 -14.23 -7.92 5.11
C MET A 205 -14.31 -9.28 4.41
N ASN A 206 -14.45 -10.36 5.18
CA ASN A 206 -14.57 -11.72 4.66
C ASN A 206 -16.01 -12.12 4.30
N ALA A 207 -16.98 -11.21 4.41
CA ALA A 207 -18.37 -11.51 4.10
C ALA A 207 -18.60 -11.83 2.61
N ILE A 208 -17.73 -11.33 1.72
CA ILE A 208 -17.84 -11.52 0.27
C ILE A 208 -16.59 -12.25 -0.24
N PRO A 209 -16.72 -13.54 -0.63
CA PRO A 209 -15.60 -14.26 -1.19
C PRO A 209 -15.23 -13.72 -2.58
N GLN A 210 -13.95 -13.76 -2.88
CA GLN A 210 -13.38 -13.40 -4.16
C GLN A 210 -13.24 -14.66 -5.05
N PRO A 211 -13.47 -14.55 -6.36
CA PRO A 211 -13.43 -15.69 -7.26
C PRO A 211 -12.02 -16.21 -7.55
N ARG A 212 -10.98 -15.39 -7.27
CA ARG A 212 -9.56 -15.69 -7.55
C ARG A 212 -8.67 -15.01 -6.52
N ILE A 213 -7.44 -15.49 -6.39
CA ILE A 213 -6.37 -14.75 -5.70
C ILE A 213 -5.86 -13.67 -6.65
N GLY A 214 -5.93 -12.42 -6.22
CA GLY A 214 -5.56 -11.25 -7.00
C GLY A 214 -5.67 -9.97 -6.17
N ALA A 215 -5.51 -8.83 -6.82
CA ALA A 215 -5.79 -7.52 -6.25
C ALA A 215 -6.87 -6.80 -7.07
N LEU A 216 -7.74 -6.08 -6.36
CA LEU A 216 -8.71 -5.18 -6.96
C LEU A 216 -7.97 -4.02 -7.63
N ARG A 217 -8.44 -3.59 -8.79
CA ARG A 217 -7.85 -2.46 -9.52
C ARG A 217 -8.93 -1.59 -10.14
N LEU A 218 -8.70 -0.29 -10.05
CA LEU A 218 -9.52 0.71 -10.70
C LEU A 218 -9.21 0.75 -12.20
N GLN A 219 -10.24 0.54 -13.00
CA GLN A 219 -10.16 0.47 -14.45
C GLN A 219 -10.25 1.84 -15.11
N ASP A 220 -10.17 1.83 -16.43
CA ASP A 220 -10.17 3.00 -17.28
C ASP A 220 -11.53 3.67 -17.45
N ASP A 221 -12.58 2.89 -17.24
CA ASP A 221 -13.99 3.28 -17.20
C ASP A 221 -14.51 3.54 -15.78
N ASP A 222 -13.60 3.72 -14.82
CA ASP A 222 -13.86 3.95 -13.40
C ASP A 222 -14.58 2.79 -12.68
N THR A 223 -14.59 1.60 -13.28
CA THR A 223 -15.08 0.38 -12.63
C THR A 223 -14.02 -0.28 -11.76
N ILE A 224 -14.46 -1.02 -10.74
CA ILE A 224 -13.58 -1.85 -9.91
C ILE A 224 -13.65 -3.27 -10.43
N THR A 225 -12.50 -3.87 -10.73
CA THR A 225 -12.42 -5.29 -11.08
C THR A 225 -11.26 -5.97 -10.37
N LEU A 226 -11.42 -7.27 -10.11
CA LEU A 226 -10.33 -8.14 -9.70
C LEU A 226 -9.57 -8.53 -10.97
N ASN A 227 -8.53 -7.79 -11.33
CA ASN A 227 -7.74 -8.06 -12.54
C ASN A 227 -6.25 -7.73 -12.42
N ASN A 228 -5.75 -7.65 -11.19
CA ASN A 228 -4.34 -7.37 -10.93
C ASN A 228 -3.69 -8.47 -10.08
N ARG A 229 -2.36 -8.57 -10.17
CA ARG A 229 -1.55 -9.45 -9.32
C ARG A 229 -1.67 -9.03 -7.86
N PRO A 230 -1.62 -9.98 -6.91
CA PRO A 230 -1.50 -9.65 -5.50
C PRO A 230 -0.28 -8.74 -5.29
N LEU A 231 -0.52 -7.51 -4.83
CA LEU A 231 0.56 -6.56 -4.56
C LEU A 231 1.17 -6.86 -3.20
N ASN A 232 2.26 -7.62 -3.23
CA ASN A 232 3.07 -7.89 -2.05
C ASN A 232 4.12 -6.80 -1.83
N LEU A 233 4.34 -6.45 -0.57
CA LEU A 233 5.46 -5.63 -0.11
C LEU A 233 6.81 -6.12 -0.65
N TYR A 234 7.10 -7.42 -0.57
CA TYR A 234 8.37 -7.99 -1.01
C TYR A 234 8.63 -7.79 -2.50
N MET A 235 7.55 -7.80 -3.31
CA MET A 235 7.65 -7.55 -4.74
C MET A 235 8.13 -6.13 -5.03
N HIS A 236 7.56 -5.13 -4.34
CA HIS A 236 8.00 -3.74 -4.46
C HIS A 236 9.44 -3.54 -3.99
N MET A 237 9.89 -4.28 -2.97
CA MET A 237 11.28 -4.22 -2.50
C MET A 237 12.26 -4.72 -3.56
N LEU A 238 11.97 -5.86 -4.20
CA LEU A 238 12.80 -6.41 -5.25
C LEU A 238 12.81 -5.53 -6.51
N GLU A 239 11.63 -5.10 -6.95
CA GLU A 239 11.49 -4.23 -8.12
C GLU A 239 12.19 -2.87 -7.88
N ASN A 240 12.23 -2.40 -6.63
CA ASN A 240 12.98 -1.21 -6.25
C ASN A 240 14.50 -1.35 -6.46
N GLU A 241 15.03 -2.55 -6.29
CA GLU A 241 16.45 -2.86 -6.47
C GLU A 241 16.77 -3.29 -7.90
N GLY A 242 15.82 -3.17 -8.83
CA GLY A 242 15.98 -3.56 -10.23
C GLY A 242 15.80 -5.06 -10.48
N VAL A 243 15.40 -5.83 -9.47
CA VAL A 243 15.11 -7.26 -9.61
C VAL A 243 13.67 -7.41 -10.09
N SER A 244 13.48 -7.96 -11.29
CA SER A 244 12.15 -8.24 -11.80
C SER A 244 11.46 -9.31 -10.97
N SER A 245 10.19 -9.07 -10.62
CA SER A 245 9.37 -10.07 -9.94
C SER A 245 8.99 -11.26 -10.80
N GLY A 246 9.04 -11.13 -12.13
CA GLY A 246 8.59 -12.16 -13.07
C GLY A 246 7.08 -12.39 -13.11
N ILE A 247 6.30 -11.74 -12.23
CA ILE A 247 4.84 -11.90 -12.12
C ILE A 247 4.17 -10.80 -12.95
N PRO A 248 3.44 -11.13 -14.03
CA PRO A 248 2.74 -10.14 -14.86
C PRO A 248 1.68 -9.36 -14.06
N ARG A 249 1.50 -8.06 -14.34
CA ARG A 249 0.52 -7.21 -13.63
C ARG A 249 -0.91 -7.78 -13.64
N GLY A 250 -1.34 -8.43 -14.71
CA GLY A 250 -2.68 -9.04 -14.83
C GLY A 250 -2.81 -10.46 -14.27
N ARG A 251 -1.77 -11.00 -13.61
CA ARG A 251 -1.75 -12.38 -13.11
C ARG A 251 -2.75 -12.56 -11.97
N MET A 252 -3.62 -13.55 -12.10
CA MET A 252 -4.53 -13.99 -11.04
C MET A 252 -4.50 -15.50 -10.94
N TYR A 253 -4.87 -16.04 -9.79
CA TYR A 253 -4.79 -17.46 -9.52
C TYR A 253 -6.17 -18.03 -9.18
N ALA A 254 -6.52 -19.14 -9.84
CA ALA A 254 -7.74 -19.89 -9.51
C ALA A 254 -7.53 -20.78 -8.27
N GLU A 255 -6.29 -21.16 -8.00
CA GLU A 255 -5.90 -22.07 -6.92
C GLU A 255 -4.68 -21.53 -6.17
N VAL A 256 -4.48 -22.00 -4.94
CA VAL A 256 -3.37 -21.59 -4.06
C VAL A 256 -2.00 -21.97 -4.63
N ASP A 257 -1.87 -23.14 -5.24
CA ASP A 257 -0.60 -23.70 -5.74
C ASP A 257 0.11 -22.77 -6.72
N GLY A 258 -0.62 -22.22 -7.68
CA GLY A 258 -0.07 -21.27 -8.66
C GLY A 258 0.46 -19.99 -8.00
N TYR A 259 -0.23 -19.50 -6.96
CA TYR A 259 0.22 -18.31 -6.23
C TYR A 259 1.50 -18.59 -5.44
N LEU A 260 1.56 -19.72 -4.72
CA LEU A 260 2.74 -20.11 -3.96
C LEU A 260 3.95 -20.39 -4.87
N SER A 261 3.73 -20.99 -6.03
CA SER A 261 4.79 -21.21 -7.03
C SER A 261 5.39 -19.89 -7.53
N ASP A 262 4.56 -18.89 -7.83
CA ASP A 262 5.03 -17.57 -8.26
C ASP A 262 5.75 -16.83 -7.10
N LEU A 263 5.34 -17.00 -5.84
CA LEU A 263 6.08 -16.47 -4.68
C LEU A 263 7.46 -17.13 -4.49
N LEU A 264 7.57 -18.45 -4.71
CA LEU A 264 8.85 -19.15 -4.68
C LEU A 264 9.75 -18.72 -5.83
N SER A 265 9.17 -18.43 -7.00
CA SER A 265 9.90 -17.91 -8.16
C SER A 265 10.40 -16.47 -7.92
N LEU A 266 9.61 -15.64 -7.23
CA LEU A 266 10.03 -14.32 -6.76
C LEU A 266 11.24 -14.40 -5.83
N GLN A 267 11.27 -15.42 -4.97
CA GLN A 267 12.40 -15.65 -4.08
C GLN A 267 13.66 -16.12 -4.82
N ASP A 268 13.51 -16.97 -5.84
CA ASP A 268 14.66 -17.28 -6.69
C ASP A 268 15.19 -16.02 -7.42
N ALA A 269 14.29 -15.12 -7.83
CA ALA A 269 14.69 -13.86 -8.45
C ALA A 269 15.51 -12.99 -7.48
N LYS A 270 15.11 -12.93 -6.20
CA LYS A 270 15.92 -12.31 -5.13
C LYS A 270 17.31 -12.93 -5.08
N LEU A 271 17.41 -14.26 -4.93
CA LEU A 271 18.71 -14.95 -4.82
C LEU A 271 19.63 -14.73 -6.03
N ARG A 272 19.07 -14.59 -7.23
CA ARG A 272 19.85 -14.35 -8.45
C ARG A 272 20.23 -12.89 -8.67
N GLY A 273 19.34 -11.96 -8.28
CA GLY A 273 19.41 -10.56 -8.71
C GLY A 273 19.82 -9.58 -7.61
N GLN A 274 19.59 -9.89 -6.34
CA GLN A 274 19.97 -9.00 -5.23
C GLN A 274 21.41 -9.29 -4.80
N PRO A 275 22.33 -8.28 -4.84
CA PRO A 275 23.76 -8.50 -4.61
C PRO A 275 24.16 -9.11 -3.26
N ASN A 276 23.35 -8.92 -2.22
CA ASN A 276 23.62 -9.36 -0.86
C ASN A 276 22.62 -10.42 -0.37
N ALA A 277 21.98 -11.14 -1.31
CA ALA A 277 20.99 -12.17 -0.97
C ALA A 277 21.59 -13.43 -0.33
N ILE A 278 22.89 -13.66 -0.48
CA ILE A 278 23.64 -14.81 0.07
C ILE A 278 24.92 -14.28 0.72
N PHE A 279 25.12 -14.58 2.01
CA PHE A 279 26.30 -14.13 2.75
C PHE A 279 27.53 -14.97 2.47
N ASP A 280 27.35 -16.29 2.50
CA ASP A 280 28.40 -17.26 2.29
C ASP A 280 27.83 -18.56 1.69
N VAL A 281 28.70 -19.55 1.49
CA VAL A 281 28.31 -20.83 0.89
C VAL A 281 27.32 -21.59 1.77
N GLU A 282 27.45 -21.53 3.10
CA GLU A 282 26.59 -22.25 4.02
C GLU A 282 25.19 -21.63 4.06
N ASP A 283 25.11 -20.29 4.13
CA ASP A 283 23.86 -19.54 4.01
C ASP A 283 23.17 -19.85 2.67
N GLY A 284 23.90 -19.77 1.56
CA GLY A 284 23.38 -20.09 0.23
C GLY A 284 22.84 -21.52 0.14
N GLN A 285 23.55 -22.50 0.70
CA GLN A 285 23.10 -23.90 0.77
C GLN A 285 21.83 -24.05 1.60
N ARG A 286 21.74 -23.39 2.78
CA ARG A 286 20.56 -23.43 3.65
C ARG A 286 19.35 -22.80 2.97
N GLN A 287 19.51 -21.62 2.35
CA GLN A 287 18.44 -20.94 1.64
C GLN A 287 17.94 -21.78 0.45
N LEU A 288 18.84 -22.27 -0.41
CA LEU A 288 18.48 -23.11 -1.55
C LEU A 288 17.82 -24.42 -1.11
N ALA A 289 18.34 -25.07 -0.07
CA ALA A 289 17.74 -26.28 0.50
C ALA A 289 16.34 -26.00 1.07
N ALA A 290 16.14 -24.86 1.75
CA ALA A 290 14.84 -24.45 2.25
C ALA A 290 13.82 -24.24 1.13
N TYR A 291 14.20 -23.56 0.02
CA TYR A 291 13.29 -23.36 -1.11
C TYR A 291 13.04 -24.63 -1.92
N ALA A 292 14.04 -25.48 -2.09
CA ALA A 292 13.88 -26.81 -2.70
C ALA A 292 12.95 -27.69 -1.85
N GLY A 293 13.14 -27.68 -0.53
CA GLY A 293 12.27 -28.36 0.43
C GLY A 293 10.83 -27.83 0.36
N MET A 294 10.65 -26.51 0.42
CA MET A 294 9.32 -25.89 0.34
C MET A 294 8.61 -26.28 -0.96
N ARG A 295 9.29 -26.29 -2.11
CA ARG A 295 8.72 -26.78 -3.39
C ARG A 295 8.29 -28.24 -3.31
N ALA A 296 9.06 -29.10 -2.64
CA ALA A 296 8.74 -30.52 -2.49
C ALA A 296 7.56 -30.79 -1.55
N VAL A 297 7.41 -29.99 -0.49
CA VAL A 297 6.39 -30.20 0.55
C VAL A 297 5.20 -29.25 0.49
N MET A 298 5.19 -28.28 -0.43
CA MET A 298 4.17 -27.22 -0.56
C MET A 298 2.73 -27.75 -0.48
N ARG A 299 2.45 -28.84 -1.20
CA ARG A 299 1.13 -29.49 -1.26
C ARG A 299 0.60 -29.97 0.10
N HIS A 300 1.47 -30.18 1.09
CA HIS A 300 1.07 -30.59 2.44
C HIS A 300 0.56 -29.41 3.28
N PHE A 301 0.86 -28.18 2.87
CA PHE A 301 0.39 -26.94 3.52
C PHE A 301 -0.86 -26.36 2.86
N VAL A 302 -1.31 -26.95 1.74
CA VAL A 302 -2.54 -26.56 1.05
C VAL A 302 -3.59 -27.64 1.32
N ASP A 303 -4.66 -27.26 2.02
CA ASP A 303 -5.80 -28.15 2.23
C ASP A 303 -6.54 -28.37 0.90
N PRO A 304 -6.65 -29.63 0.41
CA PRO A 304 -7.34 -29.94 -0.83
C PRO A 304 -8.79 -29.44 -0.87
N GLY A 305 -9.47 -29.35 0.29
CA GLY A 305 -10.84 -28.87 0.39
C GLY A 305 -11.01 -27.37 0.20
N THR A 306 -9.94 -26.58 0.34
CA THR A 306 -9.96 -25.11 0.26
C THR A 306 -8.97 -24.53 -0.74
N ARG A 307 -8.28 -25.38 -1.50
CA ARG A 307 -7.24 -25.00 -2.49
C ARG A 307 -7.74 -24.05 -3.59
N ASP A 308 -9.01 -24.19 -3.96
CA ASP A 308 -9.68 -23.43 -5.04
C ASP A 308 -10.54 -22.28 -4.47
N GLY A 309 -10.38 -22.00 -3.16
CA GLY A 309 -11.15 -20.99 -2.42
C GLY A 309 -12.10 -21.61 -1.39
N PRO A 310 -13.00 -20.80 -0.80
CA PRO A 310 -13.21 -19.37 -1.07
C PRO A 310 -12.01 -18.49 -0.68
N PHE A 311 -11.72 -17.49 -1.51
CA PHE A 311 -10.68 -16.48 -1.22
C PHE A 311 -11.32 -15.24 -0.59
N TYR A 312 -10.59 -14.51 0.25
CA TYR A 312 -11.13 -13.33 0.95
C TYR A 312 -10.18 -12.14 0.87
N LEU A 313 -10.73 -10.94 0.95
CA LEU A 313 -9.93 -9.71 1.02
C LEU A 313 -9.25 -9.63 2.39
N THR A 314 -7.93 -9.43 2.40
CA THR A 314 -7.17 -9.27 3.64
C THR A 314 -6.34 -7.98 3.66
N LEU A 315 -6.11 -7.46 4.86
CA LEU A 315 -5.21 -6.34 5.11
C LEU A 315 -3.86 -6.91 5.58
N ASN A 316 -2.83 -6.76 4.75
CA ASN A 316 -1.50 -7.33 5.00
C ASN A 316 -0.85 -6.88 6.32
N ASP A 317 -1.30 -5.75 6.91
CA ASP A 317 -0.74 -5.18 8.14
C ASP A 317 -1.49 -5.58 9.43
N LEU A 318 -2.59 -6.35 9.32
CA LEU A 318 -3.48 -6.70 10.46
C LEU A 318 -3.55 -8.19 10.77
N ILE A 319 -2.68 -9.01 10.17
CA ILE A 319 -2.54 -10.45 10.44
C ILE A 319 -1.31 -10.67 11.32
#